data_AF-F7XMX8-F1
#
_entry.id   AF-F7XMX8-F1
#
_cell.length_a   1.000
_cell.length_b   1.000
_cell.length_c   1.000
_cell.angle_alpha   90.00
_cell.angle_beta   90.00
_cell.angle_gamma   90.00
#
_symmetry.space_group_name_H-M   'P 1'
#
loop_
_entity.id
_entity.type
_entity.pdbx_description
1 polymer ?
#
loop_
_entity_poly.entity_id
_entity_poly.type
_entity_poly.pdbx_seq_one_letter_code
_entity_poly.pdbx_strand_id
1 'polypeptide(L)'
;MYSKKLILDARIMGPNERYAIWSHEINLAGQKKYNFTFNRRKLEDSIDFQKVLLSNSRKLSDPYVNIMFELLPAEPIIKKFIEIYQKKSMSIVDYREVNKYRKKLLDTNLVNYRAMRMKKYNDQDFWYSPYFLNELGKLVYYGLYGYSPDFTAMNFYADNQPSNAVYHVKFLELIQQYFDKAGHKVITGKFPYDLIVDNKHLFIITEPHENSIGIEMRLSYAIADCTLNDRLLYIPACSESHQRRINAIIAGILFYFKKTFSYLTTIEYNISENSKVDGWDMIYTSSRDRKNDHLFSEDLLPFPKVLINSNWKIPTQMNLFNQIGHFQFEHPKLSPRYIKSDFKYPMKYINDLKETEILPGVKVTVGLGHMNDIWWDMANGADLIITGKMREHVYDYFSEKPQIMMLTEIFKRDDKHHDAINLLRAENIEVHEIPRNHAKVILNSNKLLIHSQTTTNYMGNNRESFALIDFMDHIENEEIHETLLDMFLSLPNVGGGKKFTQTHNHELIHFFDDKIKLFCKNNKSKTIEWPYYKNILYELKKDNGIIYTSHMDMKNLAEYMDEIHIQATSRMQNFKVLKHAKCPVYHHRLWHPRIVFNSNFIGVGSWDFAQIRNQQEIQALILLDNT
;
A
#
# COMPACT_ATOMS: atom_id res chain seq x y z
N MET A 1 30.47 9.22 10.26
CA MET A 1 29.09 8.68 10.08
C MET A 1 28.42 8.70 11.45
N TYR A 2 27.36 9.51 11.63
CA TYR A 2 26.71 9.65 12.94
C TYR A 2 25.92 8.40 13.35
N SER A 3 25.70 8.24 14.67
CA SER A 3 24.92 7.11 15.19
C SER A 3 23.43 7.25 14.80
N LYS A 4 22.75 6.11 14.60
CA LYS A 4 21.31 6.07 14.32
C LYS A 4 20.47 6.80 15.37
N LYS A 5 20.93 6.80 16.63
CA LYS A 5 20.30 7.53 17.74
C LYS A 5 20.36 9.04 17.52
N LEU A 6 21.54 9.58 17.16
CA LEU A 6 21.70 11.01 16.91
C LEU A 6 20.83 11.50 15.73
N ILE A 7 20.70 10.70 14.67
CA ILE A 7 19.84 11.04 13.52
C ILE A 7 18.36 11.07 13.94
N LEU A 8 17.92 10.11 14.77
CA LEU A 8 16.56 10.10 15.31
C LEU A 8 16.30 11.32 16.20
N ASP A 9 17.26 11.71 17.02
CA ASP A 9 17.16 12.86 17.91
C ASP A 9 17.17 14.19 17.13
N ALA A 10 17.84 14.24 15.97
CA ALA A 10 17.89 15.41 15.08
C ALA A 10 16.66 15.56 14.17
N ARG A 11 15.85 14.51 14.01
CA ARG A 11 14.66 14.50 13.15
C ARG A 11 13.56 15.40 13.74
N ILE A 12 12.90 16.19 12.88
CA ILE A 12 11.71 16.96 13.28
C ILE A 12 10.44 16.38 12.63
N MET A 13 9.41 16.24 13.46
CA MET A 13 8.09 15.79 13.04
C MET A 13 7.42 16.81 12.13
N GLY A 14 6.82 16.31 11.04
CA GLY A 14 5.98 17.09 10.13
C GLY A 14 4.56 17.33 10.67
N PRO A 15 3.76 18.16 10.00
CA PRO A 15 2.42 18.51 10.47
C PRO A 15 1.44 17.34 10.51
N ASN A 16 1.58 16.29 9.68
CA ASN A 16 0.68 15.13 9.75
C ASN A 16 1.02 14.26 10.97
N GLU A 17 2.31 14.02 11.21
CA GLU A 17 2.75 13.24 12.35
C GLU A 17 2.42 13.93 13.68
N ARG A 18 2.60 15.25 13.77
CA ARG A 18 2.22 16.04 14.95
C ARG A 18 0.70 16.01 15.20
N TYR A 19 -0.10 16.19 14.14
CA TYR A 19 -1.57 16.03 14.21
C TYR A 19 -1.98 14.66 14.75
N ALA A 20 -1.28 13.60 14.36
CA ALA A 20 -1.57 12.27 14.86
C ALA A 20 -1.23 12.08 16.36
N ILE A 21 -0.33 12.88 16.94
CA ILE A 21 -0.04 12.89 18.38
C ILE A 21 -1.16 13.57 19.18
N TRP A 22 -1.88 14.54 18.60
CA TRP A 22 -3.01 15.19 19.28
C TRP A 22 -4.11 14.21 19.67
N SER A 23 -4.24 13.08 18.98
CA SER A 23 -4.99 11.93 19.48
C SER A 23 -4.11 11.07 20.41
N HIS A 24 -4.36 11.13 21.71
CA HIS A 24 -3.50 10.64 22.80
C HIS A 24 -2.84 9.24 22.65
N GLU A 25 -1.66 9.12 23.27
CA GLU A 25 -1.06 7.87 23.73
C GLU A 25 -1.95 7.23 24.81
N ILE A 26 -2.45 6.01 24.58
CA ILE A 26 -3.13 5.24 25.63
C ILE A 26 -2.09 4.30 26.24
N ASN A 27 -1.75 4.53 27.51
CA ASN A 27 -0.90 3.64 28.28
C ASN A 27 -1.79 2.59 28.96
N LEU A 28 -1.97 1.43 28.33
CA LEU A 28 -2.59 0.26 28.95
C LEU A 28 -1.49 -0.74 29.29
N ALA A 29 -1.27 -0.96 30.59
CA ALA A 29 -0.38 -2.01 31.11
C ALA A 29 1.06 -1.99 30.55
N GLY A 30 1.71 -0.83 30.50
CA GLY A 30 3.14 -0.72 30.13
C GLY A 30 3.45 -0.90 28.65
N GLN A 31 2.44 -1.09 27.79
CA GLN A 31 2.61 -1.12 26.34
C GLN A 31 2.12 0.19 25.72
N LYS A 32 3.06 1.00 25.21
CA LYS A 32 2.75 2.17 24.38
C LYS A 32 2.01 1.71 23.11
N LYS A 33 0.70 1.91 23.05
CA LYS A 33 -0.10 1.71 21.83
C LYS A 33 -0.47 3.05 21.22
N TYR A 34 -0.13 3.21 19.95
CA TYR A 34 -0.57 4.33 19.13
C TYR A 34 -1.94 4.02 18.53
N ASN A 35 -3.00 4.57 19.10
CA ASN A 35 -4.32 4.53 18.48
C ASN A 35 -4.45 5.71 17.51
N PHE A 36 -4.42 5.44 16.21
CA PHE A 36 -4.64 6.44 15.15
C PHE A 36 -6.12 6.71 14.90
N THR A 37 -6.87 6.82 15.98
CA THR A 37 -8.27 7.18 15.95
C THR A 37 -8.48 8.14 17.10
N PHE A 38 -8.77 9.39 16.75
CA PHE A 38 -9.41 10.36 17.63
C PHE A 38 -10.55 9.65 18.36
N ASN A 39 -10.33 9.28 19.63
CA ASN A 39 -11.30 8.54 20.40
C ASN A 39 -12.29 9.56 20.96
N ARG A 40 -13.44 9.72 20.27
CA ARG A 40 -14.55 10.64 20.58
C ARG A 40 -15.07 10.61 22.04
N ARG A 41 -14.52 9.74 22.90
CA ARG A 41 -15.08 9.36 24.21
C ARG A 41 -14.45 10.09 25.41
N LYS A 42 -13.42 10.92 25.22
CA LYS A 42 -12.97 11.84 26.29
C LYS A 42 -13.76 13.13 26.17
N LEU A 43 -14.65 13.37 27.14
CA LEU A 43 -15.59 14.49 27.15
C LEU A 43 -14.87 15.85 27.15
N GLU A 44 -13.69 15.94 27.78
CA GLU A 44 -12.91 17.17 27.92
C GLU A 44 -12.28 17.62 26.60
N ASP A 45 -11.64 16.69 25.86
CA ASP A 45 -11.09 16.95 24.52
C ASP A 45 -12.18 17.36 23.51
N SER A 46 -13.43 16.92 23.75
CA SER A 46 -14.57 17.28 22.91
C SER A 46 -14.96 18.76 23.04
N ILE A 47 -14.82 19.37 24.21
CA ILE A 47 -15.23 20.77 24.43
C ILE A 47 -14.25 21.72 23.77
N ASP A 48 -12.94 21.53 23.96
CA ASP A 48 -11.93 22.40 23.35
C ASP A 48 -11.85 22.22 21.84
N PHE A 49 -12.05 20.99 21.35
CA PHE A 49 -12.27 20.73 19.93
C PHE A 49 -13.46 21.52 19.38
N GLN A 50 -14.61 21.51 20.06
CA GLN A 50 -15.80 22.26 19.63
C GLN A 50 -15.56 23.77 19.66
N LYS A 51 -14.84 24.32 20.65
CA LYS A 51 -14.46 25.74 20.67
C LYS A 51 -13.57 26.11 19.49
N VAL A 52 -12.55 25.30 19.19
CA VAL A 52 -11.68 25.49 18.02
C VAL A 52 -12.47 25.39 16.71
N LEU A 53 -13.38 24.42 16.60
CA LEU A 53 -14.24 24.25 15.44
C LEU A 53 -15.17 25.46 15.26
N LEU A 54 -15.84 25.91 16.31
CA LEU A 54 -16.77 27.05 16.28
C LEU A 54 -16.08 28.38 15.95
N SER A 55 -14.89 28.61 16.50
CA SER A 55 -14.12 29.83 16.22
C SER A 55 -13.61 29.89 14.77
N ASN A 56 -13.31 28.74 14.17
CA ASN A 56 -12.85 28.65 12.78
C ASN A 56 -14.00 28.48 11.77
N SER A 57 -15.11 27.85 12.13
CA SER A 57 -16.26 27.68 11.23
C SER A 57 -16.83 29.01 10.77
N ARG A 58 -16.83 30.03 11.63
CA ARG A 58 -17.18 31.41 11.25
C ARG A 58 -16.23 31.99 10.19
N LYS A 59 -14.92 31.74 10.31
CA LYS A 59 -13.91 32.19 9.33
C LYS A 59 -14.00 31.43 8.00
N LEU A 60 -14.46 30.19 8.06
CA LEU A 60 -14.65 29.28 6.93
C LEU A 60 -16.10 29.28 6.38
N SER A 61 -16.96 30.17 6.85
CA SER A 61 -18.39 30.25 6.48
C SER A 61 -18.66 30.56 5.01
N ASP A 62 -17.63 31.00 4.30
CA ASP A 62 -17.67 31.32 2.88
C ASP A 62 -17.55 30.03 2.05
N PRO A 63 -18.54 29.72 1.19
CA PRO A 63 -18.56 28.47 0.42
C PRO A 63 -17.30 28.20 -0.39
N TYR A 64 -16.65 29.26 -0.90
CA TYR A 64 -15.46 29.14 -1.72
C TYR A 64 -14.21 28.81 -0.88
N VAL A 65 -14.14 29.38 0.32
CA VAL A 65 -13.11 29.06 1.31
C VAL A 65 -13.26 27.61 1.76
N ASN A 66 -14.49 27.16 1.98
CA ASN A 66 -14.80 25.79 2.35
C ASN A 66 -14.38 24.79 1.24
N ILE A 67 -14.76 25.03 -0.02
CA ILE A 67 -14.35 24.16 -1.15
C ILE A 67 -12.82 24.13 -1.31
N MET A 68 -12.14 25.27 -1.17
CA MET A 68 -10.69 25.27 -1.27
C MET A 68 -10.01 24.59 -0.07
N PHE A 69 -10.61 24.72 1.12
CA PHE A 69 -10.15 23.99 2.30
C PHE A 69 -10.26 22.48 2.10
N GLU A 70 -11.36 22.01 1.53
CA GLU A 70 -11.59 20.60 1.15
C GLU A 70 -10.47 20.08 0.21
N LEU A 71 -10.04 20.91 -0.74
CA LEU A 71 -9.07 20.58 -1.80
C LEU A 71 -7.60 20.84 -1.44
N LEU A 72 -7.31 21.53 -0.34
CA LEU A 72 -5.94 21.87 0.10
C LEU A 72 -5.00 20.71 0.45
N PRO A 73 -5.45 19.54 0.94
CA PRO A 73 -4.51 18.45 1.19
C PRO A 73 -3.94 17.84 -0.11
N ALA A 74 -4.45 18.23 -1.27
CA ALA A 74 -4.00 17.78 -2.59
C ALA A 74 -3.08 18.77 -3.35
N GLU A 75 -2.64 19.87 -2.71
CA GLU A 75 -2.17 21.09 -3.38
C GLU A 75 -3.24 21.62 -4.36
N PRO A 76 -3.67 22.89 -4.28
CA PRO A 76 -4.64 23.38 -5.24
C PRO A 76 -3.97 23.45 -6.61
N ILE A 77 -4.20 22.44 -7.46
CA ILE A 77 -4.18 22.67 -8.89
C ILE A 77 -5.29 23.70 -9.09
N ILE A 78 -4.93 24.99 -9.14
CA ILE A 78 -5.87 26.10 -9.25
C ILE A 78 -6.84 25.85 -10.41
N LYS A 79 -6.31 25.30 -11.51
CA LYS A 79 -7.09 24.83 -12.65
C LYS A 79 -8.13 23.77 -12.27
N LYS A 80 -7.77 22.77 -11.46
CA LYS A 80 -8.70 21.73 -10.98
C LYS A 80 -9.71 22.27 -9.99
N PHE A 81 -9.32 23.20 -9.11
CA PHE A 81 -10.26 23.92 -8.25
C PHE A 81 -11.30 24.64 -9.11
N ILE A 82 -10.87 25.38 -10.13
CA ILE A 82 -11.75 26.09 -11.06
C ILE A 82 -12.66 25.09 -11.78
N GLU A 83 -12.12 23.98 -12.31
CA GLU A 83 -12.90 22.93 -13.00
C GLU A 83 -13.95 22.28 -12.09
N ILE A 84 -13.59 21.91 -10.85
CA ILE A 84 -14.52 21.28 -9.89
C ILE A 84 -15.58 22.30 -9.46
N TYR A 85 -15.18 23.54 -9.19
CA TYR A 85 -16.07 24.60 -8.78
C TYR A 85 -17.10 24.90 -9.87
N GLN A 86 -16.65 25.17 -11.11
CA GLN A 86 -17.53 25.44 -12.25
C GLN A 86 -18.54 24.31 -12.48
N LYS A 87 -18.12 23.05 -12.28
CA LYS A 87 -19.03 21.89 -12.35
C LYS A 87 -20.08 21.86 -11.23
N LYS A 88 -19.71 22.27 -10.01
CA LYS A 88 -20.59 22.23 -8.84
C LYS A 88 -21.54 23.45 -8.75
N SER A 89 -21.11 24.62 -9.20
CA SER A 89 -21.83 25.89 -9.01
C SER A 89 -22.43 26.48 -10.28
N MET A 90 -22.06 25.97 -11.46
CA MET A 90 -22.38 26.55 -12.77
C MET A 90 -21.91 28.00 -12.97
N SER A 91 -21.01 28.52 -12.13
CA SER A 91 -20.47 29.88 -12.20
C SER A 91 -18.98 29.90 -12.57
N ILE A 92 -18.59 30.88 -13.39
CA ILE A 92 -17.19 31.08 -13.81
C ILE A 92 -16.42 31.76 -12.68
N VAL A 93 -15.43 31.08 -12.12
CA VAL A 93 -14.46 31.65 -11.17
C VAL A 93 -13.12 31.84 -11.86
N ASP A 94 -12.50 33.00 -11.66
CA ASP A 94 -11.21 33.37 -12.22
C ASP A 94 -10.04 33.20 -11.23
N TYR A 95 -8.82 33.42 -11.71
CA TYR A 95 -7.61 33.30 -10.89
C TYR A 95 -7.55 34.32 -9.73
N ARG A 96 -8.13 35.51 -9.89
CA ARG A 96 -8.10 36.57 -8.87
C ARG A 96 -8.97 36.19 -7.67
N GLU A 97 -10.16 35.66 -7.94
CA GLU A 97 -11.05 35.16 -6.90
C GLU A 97 -10.43 33.99 -6.13
N VAL A 98 -9.80 33.04 -6.81
CA VAL A 98 -9.07 31.94 -6.16
C VAL A 98 -8.00 32.46 -5.19
N ASN A 99 -7.24 33.49 -5.57
CA ASN A 99 -6.21 34.06 -4.70
C ASN A 99 -6.79 34.79 -3.48
N LYS A 100 -7.95 35.44 -3.61
CA LYS A 100 -8.65 36.08 -2.47
C LYS A 100 -9.00 35.05 -1.41
N TYR A 101 -9.62 33.94 -1.82
CA TYR A 101 -9.97 32.86 -0.89
C TYR A 101 -8.73 32.18 -0.31
N ARG A 102 -7.64 32.11 -1.09
CA ARG A 102 -6.37 31.53 -0.62
C ARG A 102 -5.77 32.40 0.50
N LYS A 103 -5.76 33.72 0.30
CA LYS A 103 -5.33 34.66 1.33
C LYS A 103 -6.18 34.51 2.59
N LYS A 104 -7.51 34.42 2.45
CA LYS A 104 -8.41 34.20 3.59
C LYS A 104 -8.09 32.92 4.37
N LEU A 105 -7.71 31.83 3.68
CA LEU A 105 -7.25 30.60 4.33
C LEU A 105 -5.91 30.76 5.06
N LEU A 106 -4.95 31.49 4.49
CA LEU A 106 -3.69 31.81 5.17
C LEU A 106 -3.94 32.65 6.42
N ASP A 107 -4.82 33.65 6.34
CA ASP A 107 -5.18 34.55 7.45
C ASP A 107 -5.88 33.80 8.61
N THR A 108 -6.36 32.57 8.38
CA THR A 108 -6.92 31.73 9.46
C THR A 108 -5.85 31.08 10.35
N ASN A 109 -4.58 31.05 9.94
CA ASN A 109 -3.51 30.24 10.56
C ASN A 109 -3.80 28.72 10.57
N LEU A 110 -4.71 28.21 9.73
CA LEU A 110 -4.93 26.77 9.54
C LEU A 110 -4.08 26.20 8.40
N VAL A 111 -3.75 27.06 7.43
CA VAL A 111 -2.99 26.73 6.23
C VAL A 111 -1.67 27.50 6.28
N ASN A 112 -0.58 26.79 6.07
CA ASN A 112 0.75 27.37 5.94
C ASN A 112 1.31 27.08 4.55
N TYR A 113 2.37 27.80 4.20
CA TYR A 113 3.14 27.54 2.99
C TYR A 113 4.62 27.72 3.26
N ARG A 114 5.45 27.19 2.36
CA ARG A 114 6.87 27.48 2.33
C ARG A 114 7.27 27.80 0.91
N ALA A 115 7.86 28.96 0.67
CA ALA A 115 8.38 29.29 -0.65
C ALA A 115 9.53 28.34 -1.00
N MET A 116 9.53 27.85 -2.23
CA MET A 116 10.54 26.97 -2.79
C MET A 116 10.83 27.38 -4.24
N ARG A 117 12.05 27.12 -4.69
CA ARG A 117 12.48 27.35 -6.06
C ARG A 117 12.83 26.01 -6.68
N MET A 118 12.24 25.72 -7.84
CA MET A 118 12.61 24.60 -8.67
C MET A 118 13.42 25.12 -9.85
N LYS A 119 14.65 24.62 -10.00
CA LYS A 119 15.43 24.79 -11.21
C LYS A 119 15.31 23.51 -12.01
N LYS A 120 14.62 23.58 -13.15
CA LYS A 120 14.52 22.45 -14.07
C LYS A 120 15.87 22.16 -14.70
N TYR A 121 16.04 20.94 -15.20
CA TYR A 121 17.26 20.53 -15.91
C TYR A 121 17.61 21.42 -17.12
N ASN A 122 16.61 22.05 -17.75
CA ASN A 122 16.78 22.96 -18.89
C ASN A 122 17.07 24.42 -18.45
N ASP A 123 17.60 24.59 -17.23
CA ASP A 123 17.87 25.87 -16.56
C ASP A 123 16.66 26.79 -16.33
N GLN A 124 15.43 26.33 -16.63
CA GLN A 124 14.24 27.12 -16.32
C GLN A 124 13.97 27.14 -14.82
N ASP A 125 13.83 28.34 -14.27
CA ASP A 125 13.54 28.56 -12.86
C ASP A 125 12.06 28.85 -12.63
N PHE A 126 11.48 28.18 -11.63
CA PHE A 126 10.11 28.37 -11.21
C PHE A 126 10.04 28.55 -9.70
N TRP A 127 9.33 29.59 -9.26
CA TRP A 127 8.91 29.71 -7.88
C TRP A 127 7.63 28.92 -7.66
N TYR A 128 7.59 28.13 -6.60
CA TYR A 128 6.39 27.44 -6.19
C TYR A 128 6.23 27.53 -4.67
N SER A 129 4.98 27.58 -4.21
CA SER A 129 4.62 27.83 -2.81
C SER A 129 3.69 26.72 -2.34
N PRO A 130 4.20 25.51 -2.07
CA PRO A 130 3.37 24.40 -1.66
C PRO A 130 2.66 24.74 -0.35
N TYR A 131 1.33 24.61 -0.39
CA TYR A 131 0.46 24.82 0.76
C TYR A 131 0.25 23.51 1.50
N PHE A 132 0.15 23.58 2.82
CA PHE A 132 -0.17 22.43 3.65
C PHE A 132 -1.01 22.84 4.85
N LEU A 133 -1.86 21.92 5.30
CA LEU A 133 -2.57 22.06 6.56
C LEU A 133 -1.59 21.83 7.71
N ASN A 134 -1.50 22.81 8.61
CA ASN A 134 -0.85 22.58 9.89
C ASN A 134 -1.73 21.69 10.78
N GLU A 135 -1.23 21.37 11.96
CA GLU A 135 -1.91 20.51 12.92
C GLU A 135 -3.34 20.96 13.29
N LEU A 136 -3.51 22.26 13.55
CA LEU A 136 -4.80 22.85 13.86
C LEU A 136 -5.75 22.80 12.65
N GLY A 137 -5.23 23.09 11.45
CA GLY A 137 -5.98 22.98 10.20
C GLY A 137 -6.49 21.57 9.94
N LYS A 138 -5.69 20.54 10.22
CA LYS A 138 -6.11 19.14 10.08
C LYS A 138 -7.21 18.76 11.06
N LEU A 139 -7.12 19.28 12.29
CA LEU A 139 -8.15 19.09 13.30
C LEU A 139 -9.48 19.71 12.87
N VAL A 140 -9.46 20.96 12.41
CA VAL A 140 -10.65 21.65 11.90
C VAL A 140 -11.22 20.94 10.66
N TYR A 141 -10.37 20.52 9.73
CA TYR A 141 -10.77 19.75 8.55
C TYR A 141 -11.54 18.49 8.94
N TYR A 142 -10.96 17.68 9.83
CA TYR A 142 -11.62 16.47 10.30
C TYR A 142 -12.97 16.75 10.98
N GLY A 143 -13.07 17.84 11.75
CA GLY A 143 -14.32 18.25 12.39
C GLY A 143 -15.41 18.67 11.42
N LEU A 144 -15.06 19.31 10.30
CA LEU A 144 -16.02 19.75 9.29
C LEU A 144 -16.49 18.60 8.38
N TYR A 145 -15.58 17.74 7.94
CA TYR A 145 -15.89 16.75 6.90
C TYR A 145 -16.05 15.31 7.42
N GLY A 146 -15.61 15.03 8.65
CA GLY A 146 -15.72 13.69 9.25
C GLY A 146 -14.71 12.67 8.74
N TYR A 147 -13.73 13.09 7.94
CA TYR A 147 -12.61 12.26 7.45
C TYR A 147 -11.29 13.03 7.48
N SER A 148 -10.17 12.30 7.43
CA SER A 148 -8.85 12.92 7.51
C SER A 148 -8.45 13.58 6.19
N PRO A 149 -7.73 14.71 6.22
CA PRO A 149 -7.23 15.35 4.99
C PRO A 149 -6.29 14.45 4.19
N ASP A 150 -5.59 13.53 4.88
CA ASP A 150 -4.71 12.53 4.24
C ASP A 150 -5.50 11.57 3.35
N PHE A 151 -6.68 11.12 3.78
CA PHE A 151 -7.56 10.27 2.99
C PHE A 151 -8.04 10.98 1.72
N THR A 152 -8.43 12.26 1.83
CA THR A 152 -8.82 13.08 0.67
C THR A 152 -7.68 13.25 -0.33
N ALA A 153 -6.48 13.58 0.17
CA ALA A 153 -5.30 13.73 -0.66
C ALA A 153 -5.01 12.44 -1.43
N MET A 154 -4.98 11.31 -0.73
CA MET A 154 -4.68 10.01 -1.30
C MET A 154 -5.62 9.67 -2.47
N ASN A 155 -6.93 9.84 -2.29
CA ASN A 155 -7.92 9.58 -3.35
C ASN A 155 -7.74 10.55 -4.52
N PHE A 156 -7.58 11.86 -4.25
CA PHE A 156 -7.37 12.85 -5.30
C PHE A 156 -6.15 12.52 -6.16
N TYR A 157 -5.02 12.18 -5.55
CA TYR A 157 -3.81 11.86 -6.29
C TYR A 157 -3.93 10.54 -7.03
N ALA A 158 -4.57 9.52 -6.45
CA ALA A 158 -4.84 8.25 -7.12
C ALA A 158 -5.70 8.45 -8.39
N ASP A 159 -6.74 9.27 -8.31
CA ASP A 159 -7.68 9.49 -9.41
C ASP A 159 -7.12 10.33 -10.57
N ASN A 160 -6.02 11.06 -10.35
CA ASN A 160 -5.44 12.00 -11.33
C ASN A 160 -4.02 11.60 -11.78
N GLN A 161 -3.67 10.31 -11.72
CA GLN A 161 -2.36 9.83 -12.15
C GLN A 161 -2.30 9.55 -13.66
N PRO A 162 -1.24 10.00 -14.36
CA PRO A 162 -0.91 9.45 -15.67
C PRO A 162 -0.49 7.98 -15.51
N SER A 163 -1.10 7.10 -16.30
CA SER A 163 -0.91 5.65 -16.24
C SER A 163 0.43 5.21 -16.86
N ASN A 164 1.52 5.48 -16.15
CA ASN A 164 2.88 5.00 -16.44
C ASN A 164 3.25 3.84 -15.49
N ALA A 165 2.34 2.88 -15.31
CA ALA A 165 2.42 1.87 -14.25
C ALA A 165 3.66 0.95 -14.34
N VAL A 166 4.30 0.77 -15.51
CA VAL A 166 5.53 -0.04 -15.59
C VAL A 166 6.76 0.67 -15.06
N TYR A 167 6.90 1.97 -15.33
CA TYR A 167 7.95 2.77 -14.69
C TYR A 167 7.80 2.68 -13.18
N HIS A 168 6.54 2.73 -12.71
CA HIS A 168 6.25 2.61 -11.29
C HIS A 168 6.82 1.30 -10.70
N VAL A 169 6.64 0.17 -11.39
CA VAL A 169 7.13 -1.15 -10.96
C VAL A 169 8.65 -1.28 -10.93
N LYS A 170 9.32 -0.94 -12.02
CA LYS A 170 10.73 -1.31 -12.25
C LYS A 170 11.73 -0.20 -11.94
N PHE A 171 11.27 0.96 -11.44
CA PHE A 171 12.12 2.13 -11.28
C PHE A 171 13.43 1.84 -10.53
N LEU A 172 13.38 1.17 -9.37
CA LEU A 172 14.59 0.85 -8.59
C LEU A 172 15.54 -0.07 -9.35
N GLU A 173 15.00 -1.11 -9.98
CA GLU A 173 15.76 -2.07 -10.77
C GLU A 173 16.49 -1.37 -11.93
N LEU A 174 15.79 -0.47 -12.64
CA LEU A 174 16.35 0.29 -13.76
C LEU A 174 17.48 1.23 -13.30
N ILE A 175 17.28 1.96 -12.19
CA ILE A 175 18.30 2.86 -11.65
C ILE A 175 19.51 2.09 -11.13
N GLN A 176 19.27 0.99 -10.40
CA GLN A 176 20.34 0.12 -9.93
C GLN A 176 21.21 -0.37 -11.09
N GLN A 177 20.59 -0.97 -12.11
CA GLN A 177 21.31 -1.50 -13.28
C GLN A 177 22.11 -0.41 -14.02
N TYR A 178 21.55 0.80 -14.14
CA TYR A 178 22.25 1.91 -14.77
C TYR A 178 23.53 2.29 -14.01
N PHE A 179 23.44 2.49 -12.70
CA PHE A 179 24.58 2.91 -11.91
C PHE A 179 25.61 1.80 -11.69
N ASP A 180 25.16 0.54 -11.53
CA ASP A 180 26.05 -0.62 -11.48
C ASP A 180 26.88 -0.74 -12.78
N LYS A 181 26.25 -0.58 -13.95
CA LYS A 181 26.95 -0.60 -15.26
C LYS A 181 27.91 0.57 -15.44
N ALA A 182 27.59 1.71 -14.85
CA ALA A 182 28.46 2.89 -14.84
C ALA A 182 29.61 2.79 -13.82
N GLY A 183 29.74 1.67 -13.10
CA GLY A 183 30.85 1.41 -12.17
C GLY A 183 30.66 2.01 -10.77
N HIS A 184 29.45 2.50 -10.45
CA HIS A 184 29.13 3.00 -9.12
C HIS A 184 28.84 1.86 -8.14
N LYS A 185 29.08 2.11 -6.85
CA LYS A 185 28.70 1.18 -5.79
C LYS A 185 27.25 1.41 -5.39
N VAL A 186 26.35 0.53 -5.82
CA VAL A 186 24.93 0.59 -5.46
C VAL A 186 24.63 -0.33 -4.27
N ILE A 187 23.89 0.19 -3.29
CA ILE A 187 23.37 -0.55 -2.13
C ILE A 187 21.85 -0.39 -2.11
N THR A 188 21.12 -1.49 -2.28
CA THR A 188 19.67 -1.53 -2.12
C THR A 188 19.29 -2.09 -0.75
N GLY A 189 18.08 -1.77 -0.28
CA GLY A 189 17.53 -2.38 0.92
C GLY A 189 18.01 -1.78 2.25
N LYS A 190 18.79 -0.68 2.24
CA LYS A 190 19.27 -0.05 3.48
C LYS A 190 18.29 0.97 4.01
N PHE A 191 17.29 0.52 4.78
CA PHE A 191 16.28 1.39 5.38
C PHE A 191 16.90 2.59 6.15
N PRO A 192 16.37 3.82 5.97
CA PRO A 192 15.15 4.17 5.26
C PRO A 192 15.36 4.54 3.79
N TYR A 193 16.47 4.18 3.17
CA TYR A 193 16.72 4.44 1.75
C TYR A 193 16.37 3.21 0.92
N ASP A 194 15.79 3.43 -0.26
CA ASP A 194 15.51 2.33 -1.19
C ASP A 194 16.78 1.94 -1.96
N LEU A 195 17.60 2.95 -2.28
CA LEU A 195 18.85 2.79 -3.01
C LEU A 195 19.85 3.84 -2.54
N ILE A 196 21.12 3.45 -2.44
CA ILE A 196 22.24 4.31 -2.10
C ILE A 196 23.33 4.10 -3.14
N VAL A 197 23.82 5.19 -3.75
CA VAL A 197 24.95 5.16 -4.68
C VAL A 197 26.14 5.85 -4.03
N ASP A 198 27.29 5.17 -4.03
CA ASP A 198 28.58 5.65 -3.53
C ASP A 198 28.53 6.20 -2.09
N ASN A 199 27.56 5.75 -1.28
CA ASN A 199 27.32 6.22 0.08
C ASN A 199 27.06 7.75 0.21
N LYS A 200 26.84 8.44 -0.91
CA LYS A 200 26.65 9.89 -1.03
C LYS A 200 25.26 10.25 -1.58
N HIS A 201 24.72 9.43 -2.48
CA HIS A 201 23.44 9.68 -3.13
C HIS A 201 22.39 8.73 -2.60
N LEU A 202 21.38 9.29 -1.95
CA LEU A 202 20.34 8.57 -1.24
C LEU A 202 19.02 8.69 -2.00
N PHE A 203 18.42 7.58 -2.36
CA PHE A 203 17.14 7.55 -3.06
C PHE A 203 16.02 7.13 -2.11
N ILE A 204 14.94 7.91 -2.11
CA ILE A 204 13.68 7.56 -1.46
C ILE A 204 12.56 7.63 -2.47
N ILE A 205 11.85 6.53 -2.57
CA ILE A 205 10.67 6.38 -3.40
C ILE A 205 9.45 6.39 -2.50
N THR A 206 8.43 7.12 -2.93
CA THR A 206 7.12 7.13 -2.30
C THR A 206 6.07 6.64 -3.28
N GLU A 207 4.94 6.21 -2.77
CA GLU A 207 3.80 5.82 -3.58
C GLU A 207 2.60 6.76 -3.38
N PRO A 208 1.75 6.94 -4.40
CA PRO A 208 0.59 7.82 -4.35
C PRO A 208 -0.43 7.43 -3.27
N HIS A 209 -0.48 6.14 -2.92
CA HIS A 209 -1.41 5.58 -1.95
C HIS A 209 -0.78 5.36 -0.57
N GLU A 210 0.49 5.73 -0.37
CA GLU A 210 1.09 5.79 0.96
C GLU A 210 0.45 6.92 1.78
N ASN A 211 0.27 6.73 3.09
CA ASN A 211 -0.21 7.80 3.98
C ASN A 211 0.87 8.85 4.19
N SER A 212 0.48 10.12 4.30
CA SER A 212 1.43 11.23 4.42
C SER A 212 2.22 11.20 5.72
N ILE A 213 1.69 10.58 6.79
CA ILE A 213 2.40 10.49 8.09
C ILE A 213 3.68 9.68 7.94
N GLY A 214 3.63 8.49 7.37
CA GLY A 214 4.83 7.69 7.28
C GLY A 214 5.79 8.17 6.18
N ILE A 215 5.30 8.81 5.11
CA ILE A 215 6.15 9.58 4.18
C ILE A 215 6.89 10.70 4.95
N GLU A 216 6.18 11.46 5.79
CA GLU A 216 6.79 12.49 6.64
C GLU A 216 7.87 11.92 7.55
N MET A 217 7.60 10.79 8.22
CA MET A 217 8.56 10.14 9.10
C MET A 217 9.83 9.73 8.37
N ARG A 218 9.68 9.15 7.18
CA ARG A 218 10.79 8.69 6.33
C ARG A 218 11.62 9.84 5.79
N LEU A 219 10.96 10.85 5.21
CA LEU A 219 11.64 12.02 4.64
C LEU A 219 12.31 12.88 5.72
N SER A 220 11.67 13.06 6.88
CA SER A 220 12.30 13.83 7.97
C SER A 220 13.56 13.13 8.48
N TYR A 221 13.58 11.80 8.59
CA TYR A 221 14.81 11.06 8.92
C TYR A 221 15.89 11.27 7.87
N ALA A 222 15.52 11.16 6.59
CA ALA A 222 16.45 11.32 5.47
C ALA A 222 17.04 12.73 5.41
N ILE A 223 16.22 13.76 5.62
CA ILE A 223 16.66 15.17 5.68
C ILE A 223 17.66 15.36 6.82
N ALA A 224 17.39 14.80 8.01
CA ALA A 224 18.31 14.87 9.13
C ALA A 224 19.64 14.17 8.84
N ASP A 225 19.62 12.97 8.27
CA ASP A 225 20.83 12.24 7.86
C ASP A 225 21.65 13.00 6.81
N CYS A 226 20.99 13.53 5.78
CA CYS A 226 21.65 14.29 4.72
C CYS A 226 22.30 15.57 5.26
N THR A 227 21.60 16.27 6.17
CA THR A 227 22.11 17.50 6.80
C THR A 227 23.33 17.21 7.68
N LEU A 228 23.36 16.07 8.36
CA LEU A 228 24.44 15.70 9.25
C LEU A 228 25.65 15.10 8.52
N ASN A 229 25.42 14.25 7.52
CA ASN A 229 26.47 13.46 6.86
C ASN A 229 26.87 13.99 5.47
N ASP A 230 26.44 15.19 5.08
CA ASP A 230 26.72 15.81 3.78
C ASP A 230 26.40 14.89 2.60
N ARG A 231 25.11 14.48 2.53
CA ARG A 231 24.60 13.58 1.48
C ARG A 231 23.53 14.24 0.64
N LEU A 232 23.36 13.73 -0.57
CA LEU A 232 22.38 14.20 -1.54
C LEU A 232 21.15 13.30 -1.53
N LEU A 233 19.97 13.91 -1.38
CA LEU A 233 18.69 13.20 -1.40
C LEU A 233 18.04 13.31 -2.79
N TYR A 234 17.70 12.17 -3.37
CA TYR A 234 16.96 12.02 -4.61
C TYR A 234 15.57 11.48 -4.30
N ILE A 235 14.54 12.22 -4.71
CA ILE A 235 13.14 11.89 -4.49
C ILE A 235 12.40 11.93 -5.83
N PRO A 236 12.55 10.87 -6.65
CA PRO A 236 11.81 10.73 -7.89
C PRO A 236 10.32 10.57 -7.60
N ALA A 237 9.49 11.08 -8.52
CA ALA A 237 8.05 11.03 -8.42
C ALA A 237 7.44 10.35 -9.63
N CYS A 238 6.46 9.47 -9.44
CA CYS A 238 5.77 8.84 -10.56
C CYS A 238 4.93 9.79 -11.44
N SER A 239 4.61 11.00 -10.97
CA SER A 239 3.90 12.02 -11.75
C SER A 239 4.13 13.43 -11.18
N GLU A 240 3.78 14.47 -11.94
CA GLU A 240 3.85 15.86 -11.45
C GLU A 240 2.96 16.07 -10.22
N SER A 241 1.76 15.48 -10.20
CA SER A 241 0.85 15.54 -9.05
C SER A 241 1.47 14.88 -7.82
N HIS A 242 2.16 13.74 -8.00
CA HIS A 242 2.87 13.09 -6.90
C HIS A 242 4.09 13.91 -6.43
N GLN A 243 4.84 14.52 -7.34
CA GLN A 243 5.94 15.43 -7.01
C GLN A 243 5.45 16.60 -6.15
N ARG A 244 4.31 17.20 -6.52
CA ARG A 244 3.66 18.26 -5.74
C ARG A 244 3.30 17.82 -4.32
N ARG A 245 2.76 16.60 -4.16
CA ARG A 245 2.47 16.00 -2.85
C ARG A 245 3.73 15.91 -2.00
N ILE A 246 4.80 15.35 -2.55
CA ILE A 246 6.10 15.21 -1.88
C ILE A 246 6.62 16.58 -1.46
N ASN A 247 6.55 17.56 -2.37
CA ASN A 247 7.00 18.91 -2.11
C ASN A 247 6.21 19.58 -0.96
N ALA A 248 4.88 19.37 -0.90
CA ALA A 248 4.04 19.87 0.19
C ALA A 248 4.35 19.20 1.54
N ILE A 249 4.67 17.91 1.53
CA ILE A 249 5.14 17.19 2.72
C ILE A 249 6.48 17.77 3.21
N ILE A 250 7.45 17.92 2.31
CA ILE A 250 8.76 18.50 2.64
C ILE A 250 8.61 19.94 3.12
N ALA A 251 7.70 20.72 2.52
CA ALA A 251 7.38 22.07 2.97
C ALA A 251 6.90 22.10 4.42
N GLY A 252 5.99 21.18 4.76
CA GLY A 252 5.51 20.96 6.11
C GLY A 252 6.64 20.63 7.08
N ILE A 253 7.46 19.63 6.77
CA ILE A 253 8.61 19.24 7.62
C ILE A 253 9.54 20.44 7.85
N LEU A 254 9.95 21.10 6.77
CA LEU A 254 10.92 22.17 6.85
C LEU A 254 10.38 23.42 7.54
N PHE A 255 9.08 23.72 7.42
CA PHE A 255 8.43 24.81 8.16
C PHE A 255 8.68 24.68 9.66
N TYR A 256 8.58 23.47 10.22
CA TYR A 256 8.92 23.22 11.62
C TYR A 256 10.43 23.08 11.85
N PHE A 257 11.18 22.56 10.87
CA PHE A 257 12.63 22.39 10.97
C PHE A 257 13.40 23.72 11.00
N LYS A 258 12.82 24.80 10.44
CA LYS A 258 13.43 26.14 10.33
C LYS A 258 14.80 26.20 9.65
N LYS A 259 15.25 25.13 8.99
CA LYS A 259 16.46 25.09 8.15
C LYS A 259 16.11 25.02 6.67
N THR A 260 17.04 25.45 5.83
CA THR A 260 17.00 25.24 4.38
C THR A 260 17.54 23.86 4.05
N PHE A 261 16.98 23.26 3.01
CA PHE A 261 17.38 21.96 2.49
C PHE A 261 17.21 21.93 0.97
N SER A 262 18.06 21.20 0.27
CA SER A 262 17.96 21.05 -1.18
C SER A 262 17.92 19.56 -1.51
N TYR A 263 17.17 19.18 -2.53
CA TYR A 263 17.07 17.81 -2.99
C TYR A 263 16.81 17.75 -4.49
N LEU A 264 17.07 16.58 -5.06
CA LEU A 264 16.89 16.31 -6.48
C LEU A 264 15.60 15.51 -6.69
N THR A 265 14.96 15.76 -7.82
CA THR A 265 13.73 15.08 -8.20
C THR A 265 13.67 14.93 -9.72
N THR A 266 12.83 14.01 -10.18
CA THR A 266 12.49 13.85 -11.59
C THR A 266 11.16 13.12 -11.66
N ILE A 267 10.54 13.11 -12.83
CA ILE A 267 9.40 12.23 -13.08
C ILE A 267 9.92 10.89 -13.57
N GLU A 268 9.47 9.78 -12.98
CA GLU A 268 9.99 8.44 -13.26
C GLU A 268 10.02 8.08 -14.74
N TYR A 269 9.05 8.53 -15.55
CA TYR A 269 9.03 8.24 -16.99
C TYR A 269 10.12 9.00 -17.79
N ASN A 270 10.75 10.03 -17.21
CA ASN A 270 11.82 10.81 -17.87
C ASN A 270 13.10 10.00 -18.08
N ILE A 271 13.29 8.92 -17.32
CA ILE A 271 14.44 8.03 -17.45
C ILE A 271 14.42 7.23 -18.76
N SER A 272 13.30 7.20 -19.49
CA SER A 272 13.27 6.55 -20.81
C SER A 272 14.12 7.30 -21.82
N GLU A 273 14.87 6.58 -22.64
CA GLU A 273 15.62 7.16 -23.78
C GLU A 273 14.73 7.91 -24.79
N ASN A 274 13.44 7.62 -24.84
CA ASN A 274 12.50 8.37 -25.68
C ASN A 274 12.06 9.71 -25.08
N SER A 275 12.44 10.02 -23.84
CA SER A 275 12.15 11.31 -23.18
C SER A 275 13.30 12.29 -23.38
N LYS A 276 12.98 13.58 -23.56
CA LYS A 276 13.95 14.66 -23.88
C LYS A 276 14.77 15.18 -22.68
N VAL A 277 14.62 14.58 -21.49
CA VAL A 277 15.17 15.12 -20.23
C VAL A 277 16.53 14.53 -19.89
N ASP A 278 17.62 15.29 -19.96
CA ASP A 278 18.98 14.77 -19.72
C ASP A 278 19.58 15.13 -18.35
N GLY A 279 18.75 15.64 -17.42
CA GLY A 279 19.21 16.06 -16.10
C GLY A 279 18.15 15.94 -15.02
N TRP A 280 18.61 16.05 -13.77
CA TRP A 280 17.74 16.10 -12.60
C TRP A 280 17.13 17.49 -12.43
N ASP A 281 15.87 17.55 -12.00
CA ASP A 281 15.28 18.79 -11.51
C ASP A 281 15.77 19.01 -10.08
N MET A 282 16.14 20.25 -9.76
CA MET A 282 16.67 20.63 -8.45
C MET A 282 15.67 21.47 -7.69
N ILE A 283 15.41 21.11 -6.44
CA ILE A 283 14.58 21.87 -5.53
C ILE A 283 15.44 22.54 -4.46
N TYR A 284 15.29 23.86 -4.36
CA TYR A 284 15.86 24.70 -3.33
C TYR A 284 14.75 25.19 -2.41
N THR A 285 14.87 24.94 -1.11
CA THR A 285 13.85 25.36 -0.12
C THR A 285 14.27 26.61 0.66
N SER A 286 15.16 27.42 0.07
CA SER A 286 15.53 28.75 0.59
C SER A 286 14.34 29.71 0.54
N SER A 287 14.20 30.53 1.58
CA SER A 287 13.31 31.69 1.54
C SER A 287 13.81 32.67 0.47
N ARG A 288 12.90 33.42 -0.17
CA ARG A 288 13.22 34.41 -1.23
C ARG A 288 14.38 35.35 -0.90
N ASP A 289 14.64 35.58 0.38
CA ASP A 289 15.60 36.57 0.87
C ASP A 289 17.01 36.01 1.19
N ARG A 290 17.25 34.69 1.02
CA ARG A 290 18.58 34.11 1.26
C ARG A 290 19.28 33.80 -0.07
N LYS A 291 20.53 34.27 -0.23
CA LYS A 291 21.42 33.85 -1.32
C LYS A 291 21.63 32.33 -1.23
N ASN A 292 21.64 31.69 -2.39
CA ASN A 292 21.77 30.24 -2.54
C ASN A 292 23.22 29.82 -2.24
N ASP A 293 23.53 29.54 -0.98
CA ASP A 293 24.90 29.16 -0.58
C ASP A 293 25.22 27.67 -0.78
N HIS A 294 24.29 26.87 -1.34
CA HIS A 294 24.54 25.47 -1.70
C HIS A 294 23.98 25.17 -3.11
N LEU A 295 24.72 25.59 -4.13
CA LEU A 295 24.57 25.05 -5.48
C LEU A 295 25.31 23.70 -5.50
N PHE A 296 24.59 22.61 -5.76
CA PHE A 296 25.20 21.34 -6.12
C PHE A 296 26.05 21.59 -7.37
N SER A 297 27.37 21.64 -7.26
CA SER A 297 28.19 22.02 -8.42
C SER A 297 29.28 21.04 -8.81
N GLU A 298 29.54 19.97 -8.06
CA GLU A 298 30.57 18.99 -8.50
C GLU A 298 30.18 17.51 -8.34
N ASP A 299 29.06 17.18 -7.67
CA ASP A 299 28.78 15.80 -7.23
C ASP A 299 27.40 15.26 -7.64
N LEU A 300 26.83 15.72 -8.75
CA LEU A 300 25.54 15.17 -9.20
C LEU A 300 25.75 13.84 -9.92
N LEU A 301 24.88 12.87 -9.63
CA LEU A 301 24.86 11.64 -10.41
C LEU A 301 24.38 11.92 -11.83
N PRO A 302 24.97 11.23 -12.84
CA PRO A 302 24.44 11.32 -14.19
C PRO A 302 22.98 10.87 -14.20
N PHE A 303 22.17 11.51 -15.04
CA PHE A 303 20.76 11.18 -15.15
C PHE A 303 20.59 9.80 -15.83
N PRO A 304 19.87 8.84 -15.22
CA PRO A 304 19.76 7.50 -15.77
C PRO A 304 18.86 7.51 -17.01
N LYS A 305 19.46 7.27 -18.18
CA LYS A 305 18.74 6.98 -19.42
C LYS A 305 18.72 5.47 -19.67
N VAL A 306 17.52 4.92 -19.81
CA VAL A 306 17.30 3.49 -20.02
C VAL A 306 16.39 3.23 -21.22
N LEU A 307 16.84 2.36 -22.12
CA LEU A 307 15.98 1.73 -23.13
C LEU A 307 14.90 0.91 -22.44
N ILE A 308 13.65 1.19 -22.78
CA ILE A 308 12.50 0.42 -22.31
C ILE A 308 11.83 -0.20 -23.52
N ASN A 309 11.76 -1.53 -23.50
CA ASN A 309 11.08 -2.31 -24.53
C ASN A 309 9.62 -1.84 -24.64
N SER A 310 9.10 -1.68 -25.87
CA SER A 310 7.70 -1.31 -26.13
C SER A 310 6.71 -2.24 -25.42
N ASN A 311 7.05 -3.52 -25.29
CA ASN A 311 6.23 -4.53 -24.61
C ASN A 311 6.16 -4.33 -23.09
N TRP A 312 7.05 -3.49 -22.53
CA TRP A 312 7.06 -3.08 -21.13
C TRP A 312 6.32 -1.76 -20.91
N LYS A 313 5.66 -1.17 -21.91
CA LYS A 313 4.81 0.00 -21.64
C LYS A 313 3.39 -0.50 -21.40
N ILE A 314 2.89 -0.31 -20.17
CA ILE A 314 1.45 -0.42 -19.89
C ILE A 314 0.77 0.72 -20.66
N PRO A 315 -0.10 0.44 -21.65
CA PRO A 315 -0.85 1.48 -22.33
C PRO A 315 -1.73 2.23 -21.33
N THR A 316 -1.91 3.52 -21.57
CA THR A 316 -2.82 4.31 -20.75
C THR A 316 -4.27 3.87 -20.96
N GLN A 317 -5.13 3.97 -19.94
CA GLN A 317 -6.56 3.67 -20.12
C GLN A 317 -7.16 4.47 -21.30
N MET A 318 -6.72 5.73 -21.49
CA MET A 318 -7.12 6.54 -22.65
C MET A 318 -6.55 6.04 -23.98
N ASN A 319 -5.31 5.56 -24.04
CA ASN A 319 -4.74 5.02 -25.29
C ASN A 319 -5.41 3.71 -25.69
N LEU A 320 -5.80 2.89 -24.72
CA LEU A 320 -6.51 1.65 -24.99
C LEU A 320 -7.91 1.90 -25.53
N PHE A 321 -8.67 2.84 -24.95
CA PHE A 321 -9.98 3.24 -25.48
C PHE A 321 -9.91 3.73 -26.94
N ASN A 322 -8.84 4.45 -27.31
CA ASN A 322 -8.64 4.93 -28.68
C ASN A 322 -8.14 3.84 -29.65
N GLN A 323 -7.41 2.83 -29.17
CA GLN A 323 -6.92 1.71 -29.99
C GLN A 323 -7.97 0.60 -30.18
N ILE A 324 -8.87 0.40 -29.21
CA ILE A 324 -9.91 -0.63 -29.23
C ILE A 324 -11.08 -0.26 -30.18
N GLY A 325 -11.11 0.96 -30.72
CA GLY A 325 -12.05 1.34 -31.78
C GLY A 325 -11.98 0.48 -33.06
N HIS A 326 -11.00 -0.42 -33.19
CA HIS A 326 -10.76 -1.19 -34.42
C HIS A 326 -10.47 -2.70 -34.25
N PHE A 327 -10.60 -3.29 -33.07
CA PHE A 327 -10.46 -4.74 -32.91
C PHE A 327 -11.82 -5.40 -32.61
N GLN A 328 -12.42 -6.01 -33.63
CA GLN A 328 -13.43 -7.05 -33.44
C GLN A 328 -12.73 -8.27 -32.85
N PHE A 329 -12.87 -8.49 -31.53
CA PHE A 329 -12.42 -9.73 -30.90
C PHE A 329 -13.49 -10.81 -31.10
N GLU A 330 -13.10 -11.91 -31.75
CA GLU A 330 -13.90 -13.14 -31.92
C GLU A 330 -13.94 -13.99 -30.62
N HIS A 331 -14.23 -13.36 -29.48
CA HIS A 331 -14.70 -14.08 -28.29
C HIS A 331 -16.07 -13.50 -27.91
N PRO A 332 -17.19 -14.22 -28.10
CA PRO A 332 -18.54 -13.65 -28.07
C PRO A 332 -19.04 -13.09 -26.72
N LYS A 333 -18.19 -13.04 -25.68
CA LYS A 333 -18.60 -12.67 -24.31
C LYS A 333 -17.74 -11.62 -23.62
N LEU A 334 -16.63 -11.16 -24.22
CA LEU A 334 -15.77 -10.17 -23.58
C LEU A 334 -16.00 -8.77 -24.16
N SER A 335 -16.68 -7.93 -23.38
CA SER A 335 -16.87 -6.52 -23.73
C SER A 335 -15.51 -5.78 -23.83
N PRO A 336 -15.36 -4.87 -24.80
CA PRO A 336 -14.18 -4.01 -24.97
C PRO A 336 -13.76 -3.19 -23.74
N ARG A 337 -14.62 -3.07 -22.72
CA ARG A 337 -14.38 -2.26 -21.51
C ARG A 337 -13.35 -2.85 -20.54
N TYR A 338 -12.84 -4.05 -20.77
CA TYR A 338 -12.15 -4.83 -19.72
C TYR A 338 -10.69 -5.18 -19.97
N ILE A 339 -10.08 -4.69 -21.06
CA ILE A 339 -8.63 -4.81 -21.21
C ILE A 339 -8.00 -3.77 -20.27
N LYS A 340 -7.67 -4.16 -19.03
CA LYS A 340 -6.67 -3.45 -18.25
C LYS A 340 -5.35 -4.18 -18.48
N SER A 341 -4.37 -3.45 -18.98
CA SER A 341 -3.01 -3.95 -19.12
C SER A 341 -2.36 -4.03 -17.74
N ASP A 342 -2.41 -5.21 -17.14
CA ASP A 342 -1.76 -5.51 -15.88
C ASP A 342 -0.33 -6.02 -16.15
N PHE A 343 0.64 -5.54 -15.36
CA PHE A 343 1.99 -6.11 -15.36
C PHE A 343 1.93 -7.46 -14.65
N LYS A 344 2.15 -8.54 -15.41
CA LYS A 344 2.17 -9.90 -14.88
C LYS A 344 3.57 -10.23 -14.37
N TYR A 345 3.75 -10.34 -13.06
CA TYR A 345 4.98 -10.90 -12.50
C TYR A 345 5.05 -12.39 -12.86
N PRO A 346 6.19 -12.87 -13.39
CA PRO A 346 6.35 -14.29 -13.65
C PRO A 346 6.21 -15.07 -12.35
N MET A 347 5.61 -16.26 -12.45
CA MET A 347 5.47 -17.16 -11.31
C MET A 347 6.84 -17.57 -10.78
N LYS A 348 7.04 -17.45 -9.47
CA LYS A 348 8.19 -17.98 -8.76
C LYS A 348 7.71 -18.96 -7.69
N TYR A 349 8.18 -20.20 -7.75
CA TYR A 349 7.88 -21.21 -6.74
C TYR A 349 8.81 -21.05 -5.54
N ILE A 350 8.27 -21.19 -4.34
CA ILE A 350 9.02 -21.01 -3.08
C ILE A 350 9.53 -22.37 -2.63
N ASN A 351 10.82 -22.44 -2.27
CA ASN A 351 11.50 -23.68 -1.87
C ASN A 351 11.31 -24.82 -2.89
N ASP A 352 11.25 -24.47 -4.18
CA ASP A 352 10.99 -25.39 -5.28
C ASP A 352 9.69 -26.21 -5.16
N LEU A 353 8.73 -25.73 -4.35
CA LEU A 353 7.42 -26.36 -4.17
C LEU A 353 6.51 -26.10 -5.38
N LYS A 354 6.66 -26.94 -6.40
CA LYS A 354 5.76 -27.04 -7.54
C LYS A 354 5.32 -28.48 -7.68
N GLU A 355 4.08 -28.76 -7.29
CA GLU A 355 3.48 -30.10 -7.25
C GLU A 355 4.34 -31.10 -6.45
N THR A 356 5.02 -30.60 -5.42
CA THR A 356 5.95 -31.38 -4.62
C THR A 356 5.19 -32.19 -3.59
N GLU A 357 5.36 -33.50 -3.60
CA GLU A 357 4.81 -34.38 -2.58
C GLU A 357 5.55 -34.16 -1.25
N ILE A 358 4.81 -33.72 -0.23
CA ILE A 358 5.36 -33.44 1.12
C ILE A 358 4.99 -34.52 2.13
N LEU A 359 3.97 -35.31 1.83
CA LEU A 359 3.60 -36.55 2.51
C LEU A 359 2.85 -37.44 1.51
N PRO A 360 2.75 -38.77 1.74
CA PRO A 360 2.16 -39.69 0.78
C PRO A 360 0.77 -39.24 0.32
N GLY A 361 0.61 -39.02 -0.98
CA GLY A 361 -0.67 -38.64 -1.56
C GLY A 361 -1.08 -37.17 -1.41
N VAL A 362 -0.25 -36.30 -0.79
CA VAL A 362 -0.47 -34.84 -0.81
C VAL A 362 0.70 -34.06 -1.39
N LYS A 363 0.38 -33.31 -2.44
CA LYS A 363 1.30 -32.46 -3.20
C LYS A 363 0.99 -31.00 -2.90
N VAL A 364 2.05 -30.20 -2.81
CA VAL A 364 1.95 -28.78 -2.52
C VAL A 364 2.63 -27.97 -3.62
N THR A 365 1.94 -26.91 -4.04
CA THR A 365 2.51 -25.85 -4.85
C THR A 365 2.43 -24.53 -4.08
N VAL A 366 3.58 -23.89 -3.84
CA VAL A 366 3.63 -22.55 -3.24
C VAL A 366 4.29 -21.60 -4.21
N GLY A 367 3.62 -20.49 -4.50
CA GLY A 367 4.14 -19.52 -5.45
C GLY A 367 3.90 -18.08 -5.07
N LEU A 368 4.69 -17.23 -5.72
CA LEU A 368 4.60 -15.78 -5.69
C LEU A 368 4.67 -15.25 -7.14
N GLY A 369 3.61 -14.60 -7.62
CA GLY A 369 3.52 -14.13 -9.00
C GLY A 369 2.09 -13.80 -9.42
N HIS A 370 1.82 -13.85 -10.71
CA HIS A 370 0.46 -13.75 -11.24
C HIS A 370 -0.19 -15.14 -11.26
N MET A 371 -1.24 -15.33 -10.46
CA MET A 371 -1.87 -16.65 -10.28
C MET A 371 -3.25 -16.79 -10.94
N ASN A 372 -3.66 -15.87 -11.83
CA ASN A 372 -5.02 -15.93 -12.40
C ASN A 372 -5.34 -17.27 -13.08
N ASP A 373 -4.37 -17.86 -13.79
CA ASP A 373 -4.59 -19.15 -14.47
C ASP A 373 -4.93 -20.24 -13.44
N ILE A 374 -4.14 -20.35 -12.36
CA ILE A 374 -4.40 -21.26 -11.23
C ILE A 374 -5.75 -20.95 -10.56
N TRP A 375 -6.06 -19.67 -10.36
CA TRP A 375 -7.32 -19.26 -9.76
C TRP A 375 -8.52 -19.66 -10.63
N TRP A 376 -8.44 -19.47 -11.94
CA TRP A 376 -9.49 -19.84 -12.89
C TRP A 376 -9.70 -21.35 -12.94
N ASP A 377 -8.62 -22.10 -13.03
CA ASP A 377 -8.66 -23.57 -13.05
C ASP A 377 -9.30 -24.11 -11.77
N MET A 378 -9.00 -23.50 -10.63
CA MET A 378 -9.57 -23.90 -9.34
C MET A 378 -11.02 -23.43 -9.15
N ALA A 379 -11.38 -22.24 -9.65
CA ALA A 379 -12.67 -21.62 -9.37
C ALA A 379 -13.84 -22.19 -10.19
N ASN A 380 -13.56 -22.68 -11.40
CA ASN A 380 -14.61 -23.27 -12.25
C ASN A 380 -15.11 -24.58 -11.62
N GLY A 381 -16.42 -24.66 -11.36
CA GLY A 381 -17.05 -25.84 -10.76
C GLY A 381 -16.64 -26.10 -9.31
N ALA A 382 -16.05 -25.12 -8.62
CA ALA A 382 -15.60 -25.28 -7.24
C ALA A 382 -16.75 -25.60 -6.27
N ASP A 383 -16.51 -26.48 -5.30
CA ASP A 383 -17.49 -26.77 -4.24
C ASP A 383 -17.68 -25.54 -3.33
N LEU A 384 -16.60 -24.80 -3.05
CA LEU A 384 -16.65 -23.60 -2.23
C LEU A 384 -15.66 -22.53 -2.69
N ILE A 385 -16.15 -21.29 -2.80
CA ILE A 385 -15.30 -20.09 -2.94
C ILE A 385 -15.55 -19.14 -1.78
N ILE A 386 -14.50 -18.85 -1.01
CA ILE A 386 -14.52 -17.79 0.00
C ILE A 386 -13.76 -16.59 -0.55
N THR A 387 -14.42 -15.44 -0.63
CA THR A 387 -13.78 -14.25 -1.15
C THR A 387 -14.35 -12.96 -0.54
N GLY A 388 -13.63 -11.86 -0.72
CA GLY A 388 -14.02 -10.56 -0.16
C GLY A 388 -15.17 -9.92 -0.93
N LYS A 389 -14.83 -8.95 -1.79
CA LYS A 389 -15.80 -8.20 -2.59
C LYS A 389 -15.96 -8.83 -3.97
N MET A 390 -17.17 -9.23 -4.34
CA MET A 390 -17.49 -9.65 -5.69
C MET A 390 -17.98 -8.49 -6.56
N ARG A 391 -17.73 -8.56 -7.87
CA ARG A 391 -18.25 -7.64 -8.89
C ARG A 391 -18.69 -8.47 -10.09
N GLU A 392 -19.72 -8.01 -10.80
CA GLU A 392 -20.33 -8.68 -11.97
C GLU A 392 -19.32 -9.28 -12.96
N HIS A 393 -18.25 -8.56 -13.35
CA HIS A 393 -17.25 -9.13 -14.26
C HIS A 393 -16.53 -10.40 -13.77
N VAL A 394 -16.48 -10.68 -12.45
CA VAL A 394 -15.92 -11.94 -11.92
C VAL A 394 -16.90 -13.09 -12.13
N TYR A 395 -18.20 -12.82 -12.11
CA TYR A 395 -19.27 -13.78 -12.33
C TYR A 395 -19.30 -14.30 -13.78
N ASP A 396 -19.05 -13.41 -14.75
CA ASP A 396 -19.04 -13.75 -16.18
C ASP A 396 -17.88 -14.70 -16.57
N TYR A 397 -16.87 -14.84 -15.71
CA TYR A 397 -15.72 -15.73 -15.96
C TYR A 397 -15.97 -17.20 -15.59
N PHE A 398 -17.02 -17.51 -14.83
CA PHE A 398 -17.31 -18.90 -14.45
C PHE A 398 -18.00 -19.63 -15.60
N SER A 399 -17.27 -20.58 -16.18
CA SER A 399 -17.81 -21.52 -17.18
C SER A 399 -18.74 -22.53 -16.52
N GLU A 400 -18.31 -23.04 -15.36
CA GLU A 400 -19.11 -23.87 -14.46
C GLU A 400 -19.24 -23.13 -13.12
N LYS A 401 -20.47 -23.06 -12.59
CA LYS A 401 -20.76 -22.26 -11.40
C LYS A 401 -20.30 -22.98 -10.13
N PRO A 402 -19.76 -22.25 -9.14
CA PRO A 402 -19.44 -22.84 -7.85
C PRO A 402 -20.72 -23.23 -7.10
N GLN A 403 -20.65 -24.22 -6.21
CA GLN A 403 -21.81 -24.64 -5.41
C GLN A 403 -22.09 -23.64 -4.28
N ILE A 404 -21.04 -23.26 -3.53
CA ILE A 404 -21.15 -22.36 -2.38
C ILE A 404 -20.22 -21.16 -2.55
N MET A 405 -20.74 -19.97 -2.24
CA MET A 405 -19.95 -18.73 -2.18
C MET A 405 -20.10 -18.02 -0.84
N MET A 406 -18.97 -17.65 -0.23
CA MET A 406 -18.93 -16.86 1.01
C MET A 406 -18.34 -15.47 0.74
N LEU A 407 -19.14 -14.43 1.00
CA LEU A 407 -18.86 -13.04 0.61
C LEU A 407 -18.90 -12.07 1.80
N THR A 408 -18.38 -10.86 1.64
CA THR A 408 -18.39 -9.83 2.69
C THR A 408 -19.74 -9.11 2.82
N GLU A 409 -20.35 -9.07 4.02
CA GLU A 409 -21.64 -8.39 4.31
C GLU A 409 -21.60 -6.83 4.21
N ILE A 410 -20.42 -6.21 4.23
CA ILE A 410 -20.27 -4.78 4.61
C ILE A 410 -20.51 -3.79 3.48
N PHE A 411 -20.72 -4.23 2.25
CA PHE A 411 -20.86 -3.31 1.13
C PHE A 411 -22.29 -2.80 0.92
N LYS A 412 -23.03 -2.46 1.99
CA LYS A 412 -24.44 -1.99 1.99
C LYS A 412 -24.77 -0.79 1.08
N ARG A 413 -23.78 -0.16 0.44
CA ARG A 413 -23.93 0.96 -0.52
C ARG A 413 -23.26 0.72 -1.87
N ASP A 414 -22.86 -0.52 -2.16
CA ASP A 414 -22.26 -0.89 -3.43
C ASP A 414 -23.24 -1.73 -4.24
N ASP A 415 -24.04 -1.04 -5.06
CA ASP A 415 -25.09 -1.67 -5.86
C ASP A 415 -24.52 -2.83 -6.71
N LYS A 416 -23.32 -2.66 -7.27
CA LYS A 416 -22.66 -3.69 -8.10
C LYS A 416 -22.29 -4.96 -7.35
N HIS A 417 -22.04 -4.87 -6.04
CA HIS A 417 -21.78 -6.05 -5.22
C HIS A 417 -23.07 -6.81 -4.93
N HIS A 418 -24.16 -6.09 -4.64
CA HIS A 418 -25.46 -6.70 -4.40
C HIS A 418 -26.06 -7.29 -5.68
N ASP A 419 -25.89 -6.63 -6.82
CA ASP A 419 -26.32 -7.15 -8.12
C ASP A 419 -25.65 -8.48 -8.40
N ALA A 420 -24.33 -8.59 -8.19
CA ALA A 420 -23.60 -9.85 -8.32
C ALA A 420 -24.12 -10.95 -7.37
N ILE A 421 -24.42 -10.60 -6.11
CA ILE A 421 -25.00 -11.56 -5.14
C ILE A 421 -26.38 -12.05 -5.61
N ASN A 422 -27.22 -11.15 -6.10
CA ASN A 422 -28.55 -11.49 -6.59
C ASN A 422 -28.48 -12.41 -7.82
N LEU A 423 -27.54 -12.14 -8.73
CA LEU A 423 -27.27 -13.02 -9.89
C LEU A 423 -26.85 -14.42 -9.44
N LEU A 424 -25.90 -14.53 -8.49
CA LEU A 424 -25.48 -15.83 -7.95
C LEU A 424 -26.66 -16.62 -7.37
N ARG A 425 -27.48 -15.96 -6.54
CA ARG A 425 -28.65 -16.59 -5.91
C ARG A 425 -29.71 -17.03 -6.93
N ALA A 426 -29.91 -16.26 -7.99
CA ALA A 426 -30.84 -16.60 -9.07
C ALA A 426 -30.43 -17.88 -9.82
N GLU A 427 -29.15 -18.24 -9.75
CA GLU A 427 -28.56 -19.40 -10.43
C GLU A 427 -28.33 -20.57 -9.46
N ASN A 428 -29.07 -20.59 -8.35
CA ASN A 428 -29.06 -21.63 -7.31
C ASN A 428 -27.72 -21.82 -6.59
N ILE A 429 -26.83 -20.82 -6.62
CA ILE A 429 -25.59 -20.84 -5.84
C ILE A 429 -25.93 -20.47 -4.39
N GLU A 430 -25.43 -21.26 -3.44
CA GLU A 430 -25.61 -20.97 -2.02
C GLU A 430 -24.70 -19.82 -1.60
N VAL A 431 -25.27 -18.69 -1.16
CA VAL A 431 -24.51 -17.49 -0.80
C VAL A 431 -24.59 -17.20 0.70
N HIS A 432 -23.44 -17.26 1.38
CA HIS A 432 -23.28 -16.86 2.77
C HIS A 432 -22.60 -15.49 2.88
N GLU A 433 -23.19 -14.59 3.66
CA GLU A 433 -22.61 -13.26 3.92
C GLU A 433 -21.89 -13.25 5.27
N ILE A 434 -20.62 -12.89 5.26
CA ILE A 434 -19.70 -12.91 6.41
C ILE A 434 -19.26 -11.47 6.76
N PRO A 435 -19.34 -11.05 8.03
CA PRO A 435 -18.84 -9.75 8.46
C PRO A 435 -17.31 -9.60 8.28
N ARG A 436 -16.87 -8.54 7.57
CA ARG A 436 -15.44 -8.22 7.30
C ARG A 436 -14.63 -9.42 6.77
N ASN A 437 -15.11 -10.06 5.72
CA ASN A 437 -14.42 -11.19 5.12
C ASN A 437 -13.22 -10.78 4.25
N HIS A 438 -12.03 -11.17 4.67
CA HIS A 438 -10.81 -11.08 3.87
C HIS A 438 -10.21 -12.47 3.60
N ALA A 439 -10.88 -13.54 4.01
CA ALA A 439 -10.49 -14.90 3.65
C ALA A 439 -10.61 -15.08 2.14
N LYS A 440 -9.61 -15.73 1.55
CA LYS A 440 -9.52 -15.99 0.11
C LYS A 440 -9.09 -17.43 -0.07
N VAL A 441 -10.07 -18.25 -0.42
CA VAL A 441 -9.95 -19.70 -0.49
C VAL A 441 -10.80 -20.21 -1.64
N ILE A 442 -10.29 -21.21 -2.34
CA ILE A 442 -11.09 -22.06 -3.22
C ILE A 442 -10.87 -23.50 -2.77
N LEU A 443 -11.96 -24.21 -2.53
CA LEU A 443 -11.97 -25.65 -2.31
C LEU A 443 -12.72 -26.28 -3.49
N ASN A 444 -12.07 -27.22 -4.14
CA ASN A 444 -12.71 -28.18 -5.04
C ASN A 444 -12.54 -29.60 -4.45
N SER A 445 -13.05 -30.62 -5.14
CA SER A 445 -13.21 -31.97 -4.60
C SER A 445 -11.95 -32.50 -3.92
N ASN A 446 -10.75 -32.25 -4.48
CA ASN A 446 -9.50 -32.79 -3.93
C ASN A 446 -8.37 -31.76 -3.78
N LYS A 447 -8.66 -30.47 -3.97
CA LYS A 447 -7.65 -29.41 -3.94
C LYS A 447 -8.12 -28.19 -3.19
N LEU A 448 -7.21 -27.65 -2.39
CA LEU A 448 -7.40 -26.45 -1.60
C LEU A 448 -6.42 -25.37 -2.04
N LEU A 449 -6.94 -24.25 -2.55
CA LEU A 449 -6.17 -23.05 -2.86
C LEU A 449 -6.40 -21.99 -1.79
N ILE A 450 -5.33 -21.59 -1.09
CA ILE A 450 -5.32 -20.45 -0.17
C ILE A 450 -4.46 -19.36 -0.79
N HIS A 451 -5.01 -18.15 -0.93
CA HIS A 451 -4.36 -17.13 -1.75
C HIS A 451 -4.49 -15.71 -1.21
N SER A 452 -3.72 -14.77 -1.78
CA SER A 452 -3.76 -13.35 -1.42
C SER A 452 -4.31 -12.43 -2.52
N GLN A 453 -4.67 -12.98 -3.69
CA GLN A 453 -5.20 -12.23 -4.85
C GLN A 453 -6.29 -11.23 -4.49
N THR A 454 -6.29 -10.05 -5.09
CA THR A 454 -7.31 -9.05 -4.79
C THR A 454 -8.55 -9.23 -5.62
N THR A 455 -9.71 -9.10 -4.98
CA THR A 455 -11.03 -9.21 -5.64
C THR A 455 -11.44 -7.93 -6.38
N THR A 456 -10.52 -6.97 -6.45
CA THR A 456 -10.64 -5.74 -7.23
C THR A 456 -9.40 -5.63 -8.11
N ASN A 457 -9.59 -5.38 -9.41
CA ASN A 457 -8.51 -5.02 -10.35
C ASN A 457 -8.04 -3.60 -10.03
N TYR A 458 -7.34 -3.45 -8.91
CA TYR A 458 -6.65 -2.23 -8.53
C TYR A 458 -5.26 -2.26 -9.17
N MET A 459 -5.04 -1.32 -10.09
CA MET A 459 -3.78 -0.98 -10.77
C MET A 459 -2.67 -2.06 -10.75
N GLY A 460 -2.77 -3.04 -11.66
CA GLY A 460 -1.68 -3.48 -12.53
C GLY A 460 -0.41 -4.12 -11.97
N ASN A 461 -0.22 -4.30 -10.66
CA ASN A 461 1.05 -4.78 -10.08
C ASN A 461 0.85 -5.96 -9.12
N ASN A 462 0.10 -6.96 -9.58
CA ASN A 462 -0.24 -8.12 -8.77
C ASN A 462 0.97 -9.07 -8.67
N ARG A 463 1.55 -9.14 -7.48
CA ARG A 463 2.49 -10.20 -7.08
C ARG A 463 1.84 -10.91 -5.91
N GLU A 464 0.99 -11.86 -6.27
CA GLU A 464 0.09 -12.57 -5.38
C GLU A 464 0.82 -13.79 -4.83
N SER A 465 0.54 -14.16 -3.59
CA SER A 465 1.05 -15.38 -2.97
C SER A 465 -0.06 -16.39 -2.80
N PHE A 466 0.25 -17.66 -2.98
CA PHE A 466 -0.69 -18.76 -2.75
C PHE A 466 0.01 -20.02 -2.26
N ALA A 467 -0.80 -20.90 -1.67
CA ALA A 467 -0.54 -22.32 -1.57
C ALA A 467 -1.71 -23.08 -2.20
N LEU A 468 -1.39 -24.04 -3.07
CA LEU A 468 -2.29 -25.05 -3.58
C LEU A 468 -1.89 -26.38 -2.94
N ILE A 469 -2.83 -27.00 -2.22
CA ILE A 469 -2.67 -28.30 -1.57
C ILE A 469 -3.55 -29.26 -2.37
N ASP A 470 -2.93 -30.25 -3.01
CA ASP A 470 -3.59 -31.28 -3.79
C ASP A 470 -3.49 -32.59 -3.00
N PHE A 471 -4.63 -33.11 -2.56
CA PHE A 471 -4.72 -34.34 -1.76
C PHE A 471 -5.49 -35.43 -2.51
N MET A 472 -5.57 -35.35 -3.84
CA MET A 472 -6.28 -36.32 -4.68
C MET A 472 -5.79 -37.75 -4.49
N ASP A 473 -4.48 -37.93 -4.34
CA ASP A 473 -3.84 -39.24 -4.21
C ASP A 473 -3.81 -39.74 -2.75
N HIS A 474 -4.33 -38.97 -1.79
CA HIS A 474 -4.40 -39.35 -0.38
C HIS A 474 -5.49 -40.40 -0.16
N ILE A 475 -5.23 -41.37 0.72
CA ILE A 475 -6.16 -42.48 0.98
C ILE A 475 -7.48 -42.03 1.62
N GLU A 476 -7.44 -40.94 2.38
CA GLU A 476 -8.59 -40.30 3.06
C GLU A 476 -9.04 -38.99 2.36
N ASN A 477 -8.89 -38.88 1.04
CA ASN A 477 -9.17 -37.65 0.30
C ASN A 477 -10.61 -37.10 0.49
N GLU A 478 -11.62 -37.97 0.50
CA GLU A 478 -13.03 -37.62 0.72
C GLU A 478 -13.24 -37.07 2.14
N GLU A 479 -12.68 -37.71 3.17
CA GLU A 479 -12.78 -37.25 4.56
C GLU A 479 -12.05 -35.93 4.79
N ILE A 480 -10.88 -35.73 4.14
CA ILE A 480 -10.18 -34.45 4.15
C ILE A 480 -11.08 -33.37 3.53
N HIS A 481 -11.70 -33.64 2.39
CA HIS A 481 -12.59 -32.70 1.73
C HIS A 481 -13.76 -32.30 2.61
N GLU A 482 -14.49 -33.28 3.17
CA GLU A 482 -15.64 -33.04 4.04
C GLU A 482 -15.23 -32.23 5.28
N THR A 483 -14.09 -32.58 5.91
CA THR A 483 -13.54 -31.85 7.05
C THR A 483 -13.23 -30.39 6.71
N LEU A 484 -12.61 -30.14 5.55
CA LEU A 484 -12.31 -28.78 5.08
C LEU A 484 -13.60 -27.99 4.81
N LEU A 485 -14.58 -28.62 4.14
CA LEU A 485 -15.86 -27.99 3.83
C LEU A 485 -16.62 -27.59 5.11
N ASP A 486 -16.76 -28.50 6.07
CA ASP A 486 -17.39 -28.25 7.36
C ASP A 486 -16.65 -27.17 8.16
N MET A 487 -15.32 -27.22 8.16
CA MET A 487 -14.48 -26.22 8.78
C MET A 487 -14.78 -24.83 8.21
N PHE A 488 -14.88 -24.69 6.89
CA PHE A 488 -15.18 -23.41 6.24
C PHE A 488 -16.63 -22.96 6.42
N LEU A 489 -17.61 -23.87 6.37
CA LEU A 489 -19.02 -23.58 6.66
C LEU A 489 -19.25 -23.11 8.11
N SER A 490 -18.32 -23.41 9.01
CA SER A 490 -18.36 -22.90 10.39
C SER A 490 -17.97 -21.41 10.53
N LEU A 491 -17.34 -20.80 9.52
CA LEU A 491 -16.82 -19.42 9.56
C LEU A 491 -17.86 -18.31 9.88
N PRO A 492 -19.07 -18.33 9.28
CA PRO A 492 -20.09 -17.31 9.53
C PRO A 492 -20.58 -17.28 10.99
N ASN A 493 -20.44 -18.38 11.74
CA ASN A 493 -21.00 -18.51 13.08
C ASN A 493 -20.30 -17.63 14.14
N VAL A 494 -21.07 -17.14 15.10
CA VAL A 494 -20.56 -16.41 16.28
C VAL A 494 -19.61 -17.34 17.06
N GLY A 495 -18.35 -16.94 17.21
CA GLY A 495 -17.32 -17.80 17.79
C GLY A 495 -16.66 -18.80 16.84
N GLY A 496 -17.00 -18.77 15.53
CA GLY A 496 -16.50 -19.69 14.50
C GLY A 496 -14.99 -19.92 14.51
N GLY A 497 -14.16 -18.91 14.80
CA GLY A 497 -12.70 -19.04 14.90
C GLY A 497 -12.22 -19.96 16.03
N LYS A 498 -12.98 -20.04 17.14
CA LYS A 498 -12.68 -20.97 18.23
C LYS A 498 -12.98 -22.41 17.81
N LYS A 499 -14.12 -22.66 17.15
CA LYS A 499 -14.46 -23.98 16.59
C LYS A 499 -13.52 -24.38 15.45
N PHE A 500 -13.21 -23.44 14.56
CA PHE A 500 -12.25 -23.60 13.45
C PHE A 500 -10.90 -24.09 13.95
N THR A 501 -10.34 -23.46 14.98
CA THR A 501 -8.99 -23.79 15.47
C THR A 501 -8.96 -24.97 16.44
N GLN A 502 -9.99 -25.16 17.27
CA GLN A 502 -9.98 -26.16 18.35
C GLN A 502 -10.63 -27.50 18.01
N THR A 503 -11.44 -27.57 16.96
CA THR A 503 -12.14 -28.81 16.58
C THR A 503 -11.53 -29.35 15.28
N HIS A 504 -11.75 -28.66 14.16
CA HIS A 504 -11.34 -29.17 12.84
C HIS A 504 -9.83 -29.19 12.61
N ASN A 505 -9.07 -28.26 13.19
CA ASN A 505 -7.61 -28.25 12.99
C ASN A 505 -6.92 -29.46 13.65
N HIS A 506 -7.52 -30.09 14.66
CA HIS A 506 -6.99 -31.34 15.23
C HIS A 506 -7.13 -32.51 14.24
N GLU A 507 -8.25 -32.58 13.51
CA GLU A 507 -8.48 -33.59 12.47
C GLU A 507 -7.50 -33.40 11.30
N LEU A 508 -7.34 -32.16 10.82
CA LEU A 508 -6.37 -31.85 9.76
C LEU A 508 -4.92 -32.15 10.14
N ILE A 509 -4.55 -32.02 11.42
CA ILE A 509 -3.22 -32.40 11.90
C ILE A 509 -2.99 -33.91 11.71
N HIS A 510 -4.02 -34.75 11.89
CA HIS A 510 -3.90 -36.18 11.66
C HIS A 510 -3.74 -36.50 10.18
N PHE A 511 -4.57 -35.90 9.31
CA PHE A 511 -4.50 -36.15 7.86
C PHE A 511 -3.19 -35.66 7.22
N PHE A 512 -2.62 -34.57 7.71
CA PHE A 512 -1.42 -33.98 7.13
C PHE A 512 -0.15 -34.24 7.94
N ASP A 513 -0.18 -35.16 8.92
CA ASP A 513 0.95 -35.45 9.83
C ASP A 513 1.62 -34.17 10.40
N ASP A 514 0.78 -33.22 10.84
CA ASP A 514 1.15 -31.90 11.33
C ASP A 514 1.93 -31.00 10.34
N LYS A 515 2.10 -31.41 9.07
CA LYS A 515 2.82 -30.67 8.02
C LYS A 515 2.07 -29.45 7.53
N ILE A 516 0.74 -29.53 7.48
CA ILE A 516 -0.12 -28.45 7.02
C ILE A 516 -1.04 -28.04 8.16
N LYS A 517 -0.95 -26.79 8.59
CA LYS A 517 -1.81 -26.22 9.64
C LYS A 517 -2.59 -25.05 9.09
N LEU A 518 -3.90 -25.07 9.30
CA LEU A 518 -4.78 -23.98 8.89
C LEU A 518 -5.19 -23.14 10.09
N PHE A 519 -5.25 -21.83 9.88
CA PHE A 519 -5.63 -20.87 10.91
C PHE A 519 -6.71 -19.95 10.37
N CYS A 520 -7.66 -19.61 11.24
CA CYS A 520 -8.67 -18.61 10.94
C CYS A 520 -8.94 -17.67 12.11
N LYS A 521 -9.50 -16.50 11.79
CA LYS A 521 -10.28 -15.59 12.65
C LYS A 521 -9.65 -15.29 14.00
N ASN A 522 -9.26 -14.04 14.14
CA ASN A 522 -8.79 -13.52 15.42
C ASN A 522 -9.93 -12.83 16.17
N ASN A 523 -10.49 -13.52 17.18
CA ASN A 523 -11.36 -12.90 18.18
C ASN A 523 -10.58 -11.97 19.14
N LYS A 524 -9.24 -11.94 19.05
CA LYS A 524 -8.36 -11.17 19.92
C LYS A 524 -7.93 -9.85 19.28
N SER A 525 -7.94 -8.79 20.10
CA SER A 525 -7.65 -7.43 19.65
C SER A 525 -6.16 -7.14 19.32
N LYS A 526 -5.24 -8.07 19.62
CA LYS A 526 -3.79 -7.87 19.44
C LYS A 526 -3.15 -8.99 18.61
N THR A 527 -2.42 -8.63 17.55
CA THR A 527 -1.67 -9.55 16.66
C THR A 527 -0.71 -10.47 17.43
N ILE A 528 -0.06 -9.97 18.49
CA ILE A 528 0.83 -10.75 19.35
C ILE A 528 0.18 -11.98 20.02
N GLU A 529 -1.15 -12.00 20.10
CA GLU A 529 -1.91 -13.09 20.70
C GLU A 529 -2.42 -14.10 19.65
N TRP A 530 -2.18 -13.86 18.36
CA TRP A 530 -2.64 -14.70 17.26
C TRP A 530 -1.85 -16.01 17.21
N PRO A 531 -2.51 -17.19 17.19
CA PRO A 531 -1.81 -18.48 17.11
C PRO A 531 -0.90 -18.59 15.89
N TYR A 532 -1.36 -18.14 14.71
CA TYR A 532 -0.57 -18.14 13.48
C TYR A 532 0.73 -17.35 13.63
N TYR A 533 0.65 -16.11 14.13
CA TYR A 533 1.82 -15.27 14.41
C TYR A 533 2.80 -15.93 15.39
N LYS A 534 2.29 -16.58 16.44
CA LYS A 534 3.12 -17.27 17.42
C LYS A 534 3.88 -18.46 16.83
N ASN A 535 3.24 -19.24 15.96
CA ASN A 535 3.89 -20.35 15.27
C ASN A 535 4.94 -19.86 14.28
N ILE A 536 4.64 -18.82 13.49
CA ILE A 536 5.64 -18.18 12.62
C ILE A 536 6.84 -17.70 13.43
N LEU A 537 6.62 -16.98 14.54
CA LEU A 537 7.72 -16.54 15.39
C LEU A 537 8.50 -17.69 16.03
N TYR A 538 7.85 -18.82 16.30
CA TYR A 538 8.51 -19.99 16.85
C TYR A 538 9.48 -20.59 15.82
N GLU A 539 9.04 -20.74 14.57
CA GLU A 539 9.90 -21.22 13.50
C GLU A 539 11.02 -20.22 13.15
N LEU A 540 10.70 -18.93 13.11
CA LEU A 540 11.68 -17.87 12.83
C LEU A 540 12.77 -17.71 13.90
N LYS A 541 12.54 -18.22 15.11
CA LYS A 541 13.58 -18.24 16.16
C LYS A 541 14.60 -19.36 15.96
N LYS A 542 14.24 -20.40 15.19
CA LYS A 542 15.14 -21.51 14.86
C LYS A 542 16.03 -21.12 13.68
N ASP A 543 15.42 -20.53 12.67
CA ASP A 543 16.07 -20.07 11.45
C ASP A 543 15.37 -18.80 10.96
N ASN A 544 16.13 -17.77 10.62
CA ASN A 544 15.55 -16.52 10.13
C ASN A 544 14.83 -16.77 8.79
N GLY A 545 14.02 -15.82 8.34
CA GLY A 545 13.23 -16.00 7.12
C GLY A 545 13.18 -14.79 6.20
N ILE A 546 12.54 -15.00 5.06
CA ILE A 546 12.22 -13.97 4.07
C ILE A 546 10.72 -13.70 4.16
N ILE A 547 10.33 -12.43 4.13
CA ILE A 547 8.92 -12.03 4.10
C ILE A 547 8.61 -11.15 2.89
N TYR A 548 7.50 -11.46 2.23
CA TYR A 548 6.82 -10.58 1.30
C TYR A 548 5.48 -10.16 1.90
N THR A 549 5.34 -8.87 2.18
CA THR A 549 4.12 -8.33 2.80
C THR A 549 3.74 -6.95 2.28
N SER A 550 2.47 -6.59 2.42
CA SER A 550 2.01 -5.20 2.24
C SER A 550 2.01 -4.41 3.57
N HIS A 551 1.91 -5.11 4.70
CA HIS A 551 1.77 -4.55 6.04
C HIS A 551 2.55 -5.36 7.06
N MET A 552 3.29 -4.65 7.92
CA MET A 552 3.99 -5.26 9.05
C MET A 552 3.97 -4.31 10.24
N ASP A 553 3.23 -4.68 11.28
CA ASP A 553 3.11 -3.91 12.53
C ASP A 553 3.85 -4.53 13.73
N MET A 554 4.52 -5.67 13.53
CA MET A 554 5.19 -6.44 14.59
C MET A 554 6.72 -6.32 14.56
N LYS A 555 7.30 -5.71 15.61
CA LYS A 555 8.75 -5.56 15.80
C LYS A 555 9.50 -6.89 15.71
N ASN A 556 9.05 -7.91 16.45
CA ASN A 556 9.76 -9.18 16.54
C ASN A 556 9.84 -9.86 15.17
N LEU A 557 8.80 -9.75 14.34
CA LEU A 557 8.82 -10.33 13.00
C LEU A 557 10.01 -9.78 12.20
N ALA A 558 10.17 -8.46 12.16
CA ALA A 558 11.28 -7.80 11.46
C ALA A 558 12.68 -8.08 12.05
N GLU A 559 12.76 -8.52 13.31
CA GLU A 559 14.04 -8.85 13.96
C GLU A 559 14.56 -10.25 13.59
N TYR A 560 13.68 -11.15 13.14
CA TYR A 560 14.01 -12.53 12.72
C TYR A 560 13.94 -12.72 11.19
N MET A 561 14.08 -11.65 10.42
CA MET A 561 14.12 -11.73 8.96
C MET A 561 15.55 -11.58 8.45
N ASP A 562 15.91 -12.37 7.45
CA ASP A 562 17.10 -12.17 6.63
C ASP A 562 16.85 -11.19 5.49
N GLU A 563 15.62 -11.12 4.98
CA GLU A 563 15.19 -10.13 3.98
C GLU A 563 13.71 -9.74 4.16
N ILE A 564 13.40 -8.46 3.92
CA ILE A 564 12.04 -7.94 3.97
C ILE A 564 11.69 -7.29 2.63
N HIS A 565 10.69 -7.84 1.95
CA HIS A 565 10.11 -7.27 0.73
C HIS A 565 8.75 -6.67 1.06
N ILE A 566 8.63 -5.34 0.94
CA ILE A 566 7.44 -4.65 1.43
C ILE A 566 6.88 -3.62 0.44
N GLN A 567 5.55 -3.60 0.30
CA GLN A 567 4.85 -2.70 -0.63
C GLN A 567 5.18 -1.22 -0.39
N ALA A 568 5.05 -0.80 0.86
CA ALA A 568 5.00 0.60 1.22
C ALA A 568 5.79 0.81 2.50
N THR A 569 7.10 1.00 2.35
CA THR A 569 8.04 1.27 3.45
C THR A 569 7.67 2.53 4.24
N SER A 570 6.99 3.48 3.60
CA SER A 570 6.53 4.72 4.20
C SER A 570 5.13 4.62 4.79
N ARG A 571 4.48 3.45 4.88
CA ARG A 571 3.32 3.32 5.78
C ARG A 571 3.81 3.43 7.21
N MET A 572 3.21 4.31 8.01
CA MET A 572 3.66 4.57 9.38
C MET A 572 3.84 3.32 10.27
N GLN A 573 2.94 2.33 10.20
CA GLN A 573 3.10 1.07 10.94
C GLN A 573 4.36 0.32 10.49
N ASN A 574 4.54 0.18 9.17
CA ASN A 574 5.73 -0.40 8.55
C ASN A 574 6.98 0.35 9.00
N PHE A 575 7.02 1.69 8.88
CA PHE A 575 8.17 2.50 9.29
C PHE A 575 8.58 2.25 10.76
N LYS A 576 7.61 2.19 11.67
CA LYS A 576 7.87 1.96 13.11
C LYS A 576 8.52 0.61 13.38
N VAL A 577 8.26 -0.39 12.54
CA VAL A 577 8.82 -1.73 12.65
C VAL A 577 10.14 -1.85 11.89
N LEU A 578 10.17 -1.40 10.63
CA LEU A 578 11.32 -1.50 9.73
C LEU A 578 12.56 -0.78 10.26
N LYS A 579 12.40 0.26 11.09
CA LYS A 579 13.54 0.87 11.79
C LYS A 579 14.27 -0.10 12.73
N HIS A 580 13.66 -1.22 13.11
CA HIS A 580 14.26 -2.27 13.94
C HIS A 580 14.82 -3.43 13.13
N ALA A 581 14.56 -3.48 11.82
CA ALA A 581 15.12 -4.50 10.93
C ALA A 581 16.66 -4.41 10.95
N LYS A 582 17.29 -5.58 11.04
CA LYS A 582 18.75 -5.76 10.94
C LYS A 582 19.18 -6.31 9.57
N CYS A 583 18.22 -6.46 8.68
CA CYS A 583 18.35 -7.03 7.34
C CYS A 583 18.04 -5.99 6.25
N PRO A 584 18.33 -6.32 4.98
CA PRO A 584 17.83 -5.57 3.84
C PRO A 584 16.29 -5.48 3.81
N VAL A 585 15.79 -4.26 3.58
CA VAL A 585 14.38 -3.92 3.41
C VAL A 585 14.17 -3.38 2.00
N TYR A 586 13.71 -4.25 1.11
CA TYR A 586 13.41 -3.89 -0.26
C TYR A 586 12.00 -3.32 -0.36
N HIS A 587 11.91 -2.06 -0.78
CA HIS A 587 10.65 -1.48 -1.22
C HIS A 587 10.28 -2.07 -2.56
N HIS A 588 9.10 -2.66 -2.66
CA HIS A 588 8.56 -3.15 -3.91
C HIS A 588 7.21 -2.53 -4.14
N ARG A 589 6.87 -2.15 -5.37
CA ARG A 589 5.54 -1.59 -5.67
C ARG A 589 4.52 -2.70 -5.96
N LEU A 590 4.31 -3.60 -4.99
CA LEU A 590 3.51 -4.84 -5.08
C LEU A 590 2.13 -4.66 -4.47
N TRP A 591 1.10 -5.30 -4.99
CA TRP A 591 -0.20 -5.33 -4.33
C TRP A 591 -0.41 -6.62 -3.53
N HIS A 592 -0.45 -6.51 -2.19
CA HIS A 592 -0.80 -7.58 -1.23
C HIS A 592 -0.12 -8.98 -1.39
N PRO A 593 1.21 -9.09 -1.60
CA PRO A 593 1.88 -10.35 -1.30
C PRO A 593 1.78 -10.63 0.21
N ARG A 594 1.58 -11.89 0.60
CA ARG A 594 1.39 -12.31 1.99
C ARG A 594 2.01 -13.69 2.21
N ILE A 595 3.34 -13.73 2.22
CA ILE A 595 4.11 -14.96 2.42
C ILE A 595 5.34 -14.69 3.28
N VAL A 596 5.64 -15.59 4.21
CA VAL A 596 6.85 -15.62 5.03
C VAL A 596 7.40 -17.03 4.99
N PHE A 597 8.70 -17.21 4.79
CA PHE A 597 9.27 -18.54 4.63
C PHE A 597 10.75 -18.56 4.98
N ASN A 598 11.25 -19.76 5.25
CA ASN A 598 12.67 -20.09 5.27
C ASN A 598 12.84 -21.53 4.76
N SER A 599 13.98 -22.15 5.02
CA SER A 599 14.25 -23.54 4.63
C SER A 599 13.30 -24.56 5.28
N ASN A 600 12.77 -24.25 6.46
CA ASN A 600 11.99 -25.15 7.32
C ASN A 600 10.47 -24.99 7.19
N PHE A 601 10.00 -23.82 6.76
CA PHE A 601 8.55 -23.57 6.72
C PHE A 601 8.16 -22.49 5.72
N ILE A 602 6.86 -22.49 5.41
CA ILE A 602 6.19 -21.46 4.63
C ILE A 602 4.87 -21.10 5.32
N GLY A 603 4.74 -19.84 5.72
CA GLY A 603 3.48 -19.22 6.13
C GLY A 603 2.90 -18.39 4.99
N VAL A 604 1.67 -18.69 4.55
CA VAL A 604 1.00 -17.99 3.45
C VAL A 604 -0.47 -17.74 3.75
N GLY A 605 -1.09 -16.85 2.97
CA GLY A 605 -2.54 -16.72 2.90
C GLY A 605 -3.01 -15.29 3.06
N SER A 606 -4.23 -15.13 3.54
CA SER A 606 -4.89 -13.84 3.59
C SER A 606 -4.69 -13.13 4.92
N TRP A 607 -3.45 -12.78 5.28
CA TRP A 607 -3.12 -12.02 6.49
C TRP A 607 -2.57 -10.60 6.24
N ASP A 608 -3.01 -9.63 7.04
CA ASP A 608 -2.24 -8.41 7.29
C ASP A 608 -1.82 -8.47 8.77
N PHE A 609 -0.53 -8.56 9.09
CA PHE A 609 -0.05 -8.39 10.47
C PHE A 609 -0.32 -6.94 10.89
N ALA A 610 -1.57 -6.68 11.28
CA ALA A 610 -2.19 -5.41 11.55
C ALA A 610 -3.34 -5.62 12.55
N GLN A 611 -3.44 -4.76 13.56
CA GLN A 611 -4.50 -4.86 14.59
C GLN A 611 -5.89 -4.44 14.04
N ILE A 612 -6.52 -5.31 13.25
CA ILE A 612 -7.87 -5.09 12.70
C ILE A 612 -8.88 -5.98 13.44
N ARG A 613 -9.85 -5.35 14.11
CA ARG A 613 -10.89 -6.08 14.85
C ARG A 613 -11.87 -6.76 13.89
N ASN A 614 -12.23 -7.99 14.21
CA ASN A 614 -13.26 -8.80 13.56
C ASN A 614 -13.02 -9.14 12.08
N GLN A 615 -11.80 -8.97 11.57
CA GLN A 615 -11.44 -9.41 10.21
C GLN A 615 -11.34 -10.94 10.16
N GLN A 616 -12.06 -11.56 9.21
CA GLN A 616 -11.89 -12.99 8.92
C GLN A 616 -10.76 -13.14 7.90
N GLU A 617 -9.86 -14.07 8.17
CA GLU A 617 -8.67 -14.35 7.37
C GLU A 617 -8.42 -15.85 7.40
N ILE A 618 -7.88 -16.42 6.33
CA ILE A 618 -7.40 -17.81 6.29
C ILE A 618 -5.91 -17.78 6.05
N GLN A 619 -5.17 -18.46 6.90
CA GLN A 619 -3.73 -18.60 6.82
C GLN A 619 -3.35 -20.08 6.83
N ALA A 620 -2.28 -20.42 6.11
CA ALA A 620 -1.67 -21.74 6.12
C ALA A 620 -0.24 -21.64 6.62
N LEU A 621 0.17 -22.62 7.42
CA LEU A 621 1.57 -22.88 7.75
C LEU A 621 1.90 -24.28 7.23
N ILE A 622 2.89 -24.34 6.34
CA ILE A 622 3.40 -25.56 5.73
C ILE A 622 4.80 -25.79 6.29
N LEU A 623 5.01 -26.91 6.98
CA LEU A 623 6.29 -27.32 7.54
C LEU A 623 7.01 -28.22 6.53
N LEU A 624 8.28 -27.95 6.32
CA LEU A 624 9.16 -28.68 5.43
C LEU A 624 10.12 -29.49 6.32
N ASP A 625 10.29 -30.78 6.02
CA ASP A 625 11.24 -31.60 6.77
C ASP A 625 12.65 -31.06 6.65
N ASN A 626 13.35 -31.03 7.78
CA ASN A 626 14.80 -31.18 7.75
C ASN A 626 15.07 -32.67 7.54
N THR A 627 15.47 -33.05 6.32
CA THR A 627 16.12 -34.35 6.09
C THR A 627 17.31 -34.54 7.02
#